data_AF-A0A1E1WJN7-F1
#
_entry.id   AF-A0A1E1WJN7-F1
#
_cell.length_a   1.000
_cell.length_b   1.000
_cell.length_c   1.000
_cell.angle_alpha   90.00
_cell.angle_beta   90.00
_cell.angle_gamma   90.00
#
_symmetry.space_group_name_H-M   'P 1'
#
loop_
_entity.id
_entity.type
_entity.pdbx_description
1 polymer ?
#
loop_
_entity_poly.entity_id
_entity_poly.type
_entity_poly.pdbx_seq_one_letter_code
_entity_poly.pdbx_strand_id
1 'polypeptide(L)'
;HRMKVHPVAISGLNRFICLSCSQPCDNKTALNEHMFLEHGVVTQFLCDICGNTFSSAHNLKLHKLLHLEVKPHSCSTCNKTFPLRHQLRRHQEVHSGEQKYVCDDCGQKYS
;
A
#
# COMPACT_ATOMS: atom_id res chain seq x y z
N HIS A 1 -37.46 -34.75 -18.51
CA HIS A 1 -36.34 -34.13 -19.24
C HIS A 1 -35.25 -33.79 -18.23
N ARG A 2 -34.06 -34.43 -18.31
CA ARG A 2 -32.99 -34.29 -17.31
C ARG A 2 -32.44 -32.86 -17.32
N MET A 3 -32.50 -32.17 -16.18
CA MET A 3 -31.75 -30.94 -15.97
C MET A 3 -30.26 -31.30 -15.91
N LYS A 4 -29.51 -30.87 -16.92
CA LYS A 4 -28.04 -30.92 -16.89
C LYS A 4 -27.59 -29.83 -15.91
N VAL A 5 -27.35 -30.22 -14.67
CA VAL A 5 -26.62 -29.39 -13.72
C VAL A 5 -25.19 -29.37 -14.23
N HIS A 6 -24.79 -28.28 -14.89
CA HIS A 6 -23.40 -28.09 -15.24
C HIS A 6 -22.63 -27.85 -13.94
N PRO A 7 -21.51 -28.57 -13.71
CA PRO A 7 -20.76 -28.44 -12.47
C PRO A 7 -20.28 -27.00 -12.32
N VAL A 8 -20.72 -26.33 -11.25
CA VAL A 8 -20.12 -25.07 -10.80
C VAL A 8 -18.68 -25.39 -10.44
N ALA A 9 -17.77 -25.01 -11.33
CA ALA A 9 -16.35 -25.04 -11.05
C ALA A 9 -16.08 -23.98 -9.97
N ILE A 10 -16.02 -24.41 -8.71
CA ILE A 10 -15.40 -23.65 -7.63
C ILE A 10 -13.90 -23.74 -7.87
N SER A 11 -13.41 -23.00 -8.87
CA SER A 11 -12.00 -23.05 -9.29
C SER A 11 -11.47 -21.63 -9.40
N GLY A 12 -11.03 -21.12 -8.24
CA GLY A 12 -10.23 -19.89 -8.11
C GLY A 12 -11.06 -18.66 -7.83
N LEU A 13 -10.78 -17.98 -6.70
CA LEU A 13 -11.25 -16.62 -6.44
C LEU A 13 -11.14 -15.79 -7.72
N ASN A 14 -12.26 -15.31 -8.27
CA ASN A 14 -12.18 -14.24 -9.26
C ASN A 14 -11.61 -13.02 -8.51
N ARG A 15 -10.30 -12.78 -8.64
CA ARG A 15 -9.56 -11.81 -7.83
C ARG A 15 -9.90 -10.36 -8.18
N PHE A 16 -10.64 -10.14 -9.25
CA PHE A 16 -10.95 -8.84 -9.80
C PHE A 16 -12.44 -8.57 -9.65
N ILE A 17 -12.87 -8.33 -8.41
CA ILE A 17 -14.24 -7.88 -8.11
C ILE A 17 -14.14 -6.43 -7.66
N CYS A 18 -14.98 -5.57 -8.22
CA CYS A 18 -15.12 -4.20 -7.74
C CYS A 18 -15.72 -4.23 -6.32
N LEU A 19 -15.02 -3.70 -5.32
CA LEU A 19 -15.52 -3.69 -3.94
C LEU A 19 -16.59 -2.63 -3.68
N SER A 20 -16.72 -1.64 -4.57
CA SER A 20 -17.72 -0.58 -4.46
C SER A 20 -19.11 -1.07 -4.90
N CYS A 21 -19.20 -1.89 -5.95
CA CYS A 21 -20.46 -2.35 -6.52
C CYS A 21 -20.56 -3.88 -6.68
N SER A 22 -19.57 -4.63 -6.21
CA SER A 22 -19.48 -6.09 -6.31
C SER A 22 -19.51 -6.65 -7.74
N GLN A 23 -19.25 -5.82 -8.75
CA GLN A 23 -19.20 -6.27 -10.14
C GLN A 23 -17.95 -7.12 -10.38
N PRO A 24 -18.10 -8.34 -10.94
CA PRO A 24 -16.97 -9.17 -11.35
C PRO A 24 -16.39 -8.65 -12.66
N CYS A 25 -15.08 -8.44 -12.67
CA CYS A 25 -14.30 -8.13 -13.87
C CYS A 25 -13.54 -9.38 -14.32
N ASP A 26 -13.21 -9.43 -15.61
CA ASP A 26 -12.47 -10.50 -16.26
C ASP A 26 -10.95 -10.42 -16.00
N ASN A 27 -10.42 -9.20 -15.86
CA ASN A 27 -9.01 -8.95 -15.58
C ASN A 27 -8.77 -7.63 -14.80
N LYS A 28 -7.52 -7.40 -14.38
CA LYS A 28 -7.12 -6.19 -13.63
C LYS A 28 -7.29 -4.89 -14.42
N THR A 29 -7.04 -4.90 -15.72
CA THR A 29 -7.16 -3.72 -16.58
C THR A 29 -8.62 -3.29 -16.67
N ALA A 30 -9.51 -4.24 -16.90
CA ALA A 30 -10.96 -3.99 -16.89
C ALA A 30 -11.47 -3.50 -15.53
N LEU A 31 -10.95 -4.04 -14.42
CA LEU A 31 -11.27 -3.52 -13.09
C LEU A 31 -10.79 -2.08 -12.91
N ASN A 32 -9.58 -1.74 -13.34
CA ASN A 32 -9.07 -0.37 -13.23
C ASN A 32 -9.86 0.61 -14.09
N GLU A 33 -10.23 0.21 -15.31
CA GLU A 33 -11.06 1.00 -16.23
C GLU A 33 -12.47 1.18 -15.67
N HIS A 34 -13.10 0.10 -15.18
CA HIS A 34 -14.38 0.15 -14.47
C HIS A 34 -14.33 1.11 -13.28
N MET A 35 -13.32 0.99 -12.41
CA MET A 35 -13.16 1.87 -11.26
C MET A 35 -12.95 3.33 -11.68
N PHE A 36 -12.21 3.57 -12.77
CA PHE A 36 -11.98 4.90 -13.31
C PHE A 36 -13.25 5.52 -13.89
N LEU A 37 -13.99 4.77 -14.72
CA LEU A 37 -15.16 5.28 -15.44
C LEU A 37 -16.41 5.36 -14.55
N GLU A 38 -16.66 4.33 -13.74
CA GLU A 38 -17.91 4.19 -12.98
C GLU A 38 -17.83 4.76 -11.56
N HIS A 39 -16.61 4.87 -11.02
CA HIS A 39 -16.39 5.35 -9.66
C HIS A 39 -15.43 6.54 -9.57
N GLY A 40 -14.79 6.95 -10.67
CA GLY A 40 -13.76 8.00 -10.65
C GLY A 40 -12.49 7.60 -9.90
N VAL A 41 -12.32 6.33 -9.53
CA VAL A 41 -11.22 5.81 -8.71
C VAL A 41 -10.18 5.15 -9.61
N VAL A 42 -9.06 5.83 -9.85
CA VAL A 42 -7.95 5.27 -10.63
C VAL A 42 -7.15 4.31 -9.76
N THR A 43 -7.26 3.01 -10.07
CA THR A 43 -6.33 1.94 -9.65
C THR A 43 -6.17 1.74 -8.14
N GLN A 44 -7.00 0.89 -7.55
CA GLN A 44 -6.81 0.46 -6.16
C GLN A 44 -5.84 -0.72 -6.09
N PHE A 45 -4.66 -0.50 -5.52
CA PHE A 45 -3.83 -1.58 -5.01
C PHE A 45 -4.34 -1.94 -3.62
N LEU A 46 -5.14 -2.99 -3.52
CA LEU A 46 -5.77 -3.43 -2.29
C LEU A 46 -4.81 -4.24 -1.41
N CYS A 47 -4.80 -3.94 -0.12
CA CYS A 47 -4.25 -4.84 0.88
C CYS A 47 -5.20 -6.00 1.13
N ASP A 48 -4.74 -7.22 0.86
CA ASP A 48 -5.45 -8.47 1.15
C ASP A 48 -5.56 -8.79 2.65
N ILE A 49 -4.82 -8.09 3.50
CA ILE A 49 -4.82 -8.30 4.95
C ILE A 49 -5.84 -7.38 5.66
N CYS A 50 -5.93 -6.10 5.24
CA CYS A 50 -6.79 -5.11 5.92
C CYS A 50 -7.76 -4.35 5.01
N GLY A 51 -7.76 -4.61 3.70
CA GLY A 51 -8.65 -3.95 2.75
C GLY A 51 -8.27 -2.52 2.37
N ASN A 52 -7.20 -1.95 2.94
CA ASN A 52 -6.76 -0.59 2.62
C ASN A 52 -6.35 -0.47 1.14
N THR A 53 -6.69 0.66 0.54
CA THR A 53 -6.43 0.94 -0.87
C THR A 53 -5.26 1.91 -1.04
N PHE A 54 -4.35 1.62 -1.95
CA PHE A 54 -3.20 2.46 -2.25
C PHE A 54 -3.20 2.89 -3.72
N SER A 55 -2.72 4.10 -3.98
CA SER A 55 -2.57 4.66 -5.34
C SER A 55 -1.41 4.06 -6.14
N SER A 56 -0.55 3.25 -5.51
CA SER A 56 0.56 2.59 -6.20
C SER A 56 0.88 1.21 -5.61
N ALA A 57 1.38 0.31 -6.47
CA ALA A 57 1.86 -1.02 -6.08
C ALA A 57 3.00 -0.93 -5.07
N HIS A 58 3.86 0.08 -5.23
CA HIS A 58 4.99 0.32 -4.34
C HIS A 58 4.51 0.64 -2.92
N ASN A 59 3.51 1.53 -2.78
CA ASN A 59 2.95 1.89 -1.50
C ASN A 59 2.24 0.71 -0.83
N LEU A 60 1.51 -0.11 -1.60
CA LEU A 60 0.93 -1.35 -1.09
C LEU A 60 2.01 -2.32 -0.57
N LYS A 61 3.09 -2.52 -1.33
CA LYS A 61 4.19 -3.41 -0.93
C LYS A 61 4.84 -2.94 0.38
N LEU A 62 5.11 -1.64 0.49
CA LEU A 62 5.65 -1.03 1.70
C LEU A 62 4.70 -1.16 2.89
N HIS A 63 3.40 -0.95 2.66
CA HIS A 63 2.38 -1.15 3.69
C HIS A 63 2.34 -2.59 4.20
N LYS A 64 2.44 -3.59 3.30
CA LYS A 64 2.47 -5.01 3.68
C LYS A 64 3.63 -5.37 4.62
N LEU A 65 4.75 -4.65 4.58
CA LEU A 65 5.86 -4.87 5.52
C LEU A 65 5.45 -4.60 6.97
N LEU A 66 4.47 -3.70 7.20
CA LEU A 66 3.95 -3.40 8.53
C LEU A 66 3.16 -4.59 9.12
N HIS A 67 2.42 -5.31 8.28
CA HIS A 67 1.68 -6.50 8.72
C HIS A 67 2.58 -7.68 9.08
N LEU A 68 3.72 -7.80 8.39
CA LEU A 68 4.69 -8.86 8.63
C LEU A 68 5.72 -8.50 9.72
N GLU A 69 5.59 -7.32 10.32
CA GLU A 69 6.57 -6.73 11.24
C GLU A 69 8.01 -6.70 10.67
N VAL A 70 8.14 -6.76 9.35
CA VAL A 70 9.43 -6.77 8.65
C VAL A 70 9.95 -5.35 8.60
N LYS A 71 11.10 -5.13 9.24
CA LYS A 71 11.78 -3.84 9.31
C LYS A 71 13.19 -3.98 8.71
N PRO A 72 13.33 -3.92 7.38
CA PRO A 72 14.57 -4.27 6.70
C PRO A 72 15.67 -3.21 6.88
N HIS A 73 15.34 -2.03 7.41
CA HIS A 73 16.26 -0.92 7.52
C HIS A 73 16.70 -0.74 8.98
N SER A 74 17.95 -1.11 9.30
CA SER A 74 18.53 -0.93 10.63
C SER A 74 19.38 0.35 10.71
N CYS A 75 19.36 0.99 11.88
CA CYS A 75 20.28 2.05 12.22
C CYS A 75 21.62 1.45 12.64
N SER A 76 22.71 1.83 11.98
CA SER A 76 24.07 1.37 12.32
C SER A 76 24.55 1.84 13.69
N THR A 77 23.99 2.92 14.21
CA THR A 77 24.41 3.53 15.48
C THR A 77 23.74 2.88 16.69
N CYS A 78 22.44 2.59 16.63
CA CYS A 78 21.67 2.07 17.77
C CYS A 78 20.89 0.78 17.48
N ASN A 79 21.10 0.15 16.32
CA ASN A 79 20.44 -1.08 15.86
C ASN A 79 18.90 -1.04 15.79
N LYS A 80 18.30 0.14 15.93
CA LYS A 80 16.84 0.31 15.79
C LYS A 80 16.41 0.07 14.35
N THR A 81 15.33 -0.69 14.14
CA THR A 81 14.87 -1.08 12.81
C THR A 81 13.61 -0.32 12.38
N PHE A 82 13.50 -0.07 11.07
CA PHE A 82 12.42 0.69 10.44
C PHE A 82 11.88 -0.05 9.22
N PRO A 83 10.56 0.03 8.98
CA PRO A 83 9.94 -0.54 7.79
C PRO A 83 10.30 0.24 6.51
N LEU A 84 10.56 1.56 6.62
CA LEU A 84 10.76 2.45 5.47
C LEU A 84 12.10 3.20 5.54
N ARG A 85 12.80 3.31 4.41
CA ARG A 85 14.11 4.01 4.32
C ARG A 85 14.06 5.47 4.76
N HIS A 86 13.00 6.21 4.42
CA HIS A 86 12.88 7.61 4.81
C HIS A 86 12.70 7.77 6.33
N GLN A 87 12.09 6.79 7.01
CA GLN A 87 11.97 6.80 8.47
C GLN A 87 13.33 6.55 9.14
N LEU A 88 14.14 5.62 8.60
CA LEU A 88 15.52 5.42 9.04
C LEU A 88 16.35 6.71 8.86
N ARG A 89 16.27 7.35 7.68
CA ARG A 89 17.00 8.60 7.40
C ARG A 89 16.65 9.69 8.41
N ARG A 90 15.35 9.93 8.65
CA ARG A 90 14.89 10.90 9.66
C ARG A 90 15.38 10.54 11.07
N HIS A 91 15.40 9.25 11.39
CA HIS A 91 15.95 8.81 12.67
C HIS A 91 17.46 9.08 12.79
N GLN A 92 18.23 8.91 11.72
CA GLN A 92 19.67 9.18 11.72
C GLN A 92 19.99 10.67 11.94
N GLU A 93 19.11 11.58 11.55
CA GLU A 93 19.27 13.03 11.81
C GLU A 93 19.29 13.34 13.32
N VAL A 94 18.62 12.52 14.14
CA VAL A 94 18.67 12.62 15.60
C VAL A 94 20.07 12.29 16.15
N HIS A 95 20.81 11.40 15.47
CA HIS A 95 22.18 11.07 15.85
C HIS A 95 23.20 12.09 15.38
N SER A 96 22.99 12.70 14.20
CA SER A 96 23.89 13.75 13.70
C SER A 96 23.67 15.09 14.38
N GLY A 97 22.49 15.32 14.96
CA GLY A 97 22.12 16.63 15.52
C GLY A 97 22.01 17.72 14.44
N GLU A 98 21.95 17.34 13.16
CA GLU A 98 21.84 18.28 12.06
C GLU A 98 20.43 18.86 12.03
N GLN A 99 20.33 20.17 12.28
CA GLN A 99 19.12 20.94 12.05
C GLN A 99 19.23 21.61 10.69
N LYS A 100 18.45 21.11 9.72
CA LYS A 100 18.56 21.49 8.31
C LYS A 100 17.70 22.70 7.95
N TYR A 101 16.72 23.01 8.79
CA TYR A 101 15.76 24.06 8.56
C TYR A 101 15.96 25.15 9.60
N VAL A 102 16.09 26.40 9.14
CA VAL A 102 16.11 27.58 10.00
C VAL A 102 14.89 28.40 9.63
N CYS A 103 14.11 28.81 10.63
CA CYS A 103 13.06 29.78 10.41
C CYS A 103 13.70 31.18 10.33
N ASP A 104 13.51 31.88 9.22
CA ASP A 104 14.09 33.22 9.03
C ASP A 104 13.45 34.28 9.94
N ASP A 105 12.17 34.11 10.31
CA ASP A 105 11.46 35.04 11.20
C ASP A 105 11.88 34.94 12.68
N CYS A 106 12.19 33.74 13.18
CA CYS A 106 12.49 33.53 14.61
C CYS A 106 13.87 32.92 14.88
N GLY A 107 14.64 32.58 13.85
CA GLY A 107 15.97 31.97 13.96
C GLY A 107 15.98 30.55 14.52
N GLN A 108 14.81 29.95 14.81
CA GLN A 108 14.75 28.60 15.36
C GLN A 108 15.13 27.56 14.32
N LYS A 109 15.87 26.56 14.80
CA LYS A 109 16.40 25.47 14.00
C LYS A 109 15.57 24.20 14.20
N TYR A 110 15.26 23.53 13.11
CA TYR A 110 14.46 22.31 13.07
C TYR A 110 15.17 21.23 12.25
N SER A 111 14.96 19.97 12.62
CA SER A 111 15.44 18.79 11.90
C SER A 111 14.34 18.22 11.00
#